data_AF-A0A8T3DR27-F1
#
_entry.id   AF-A0A8T3DR27-F1
#
_cell.length_a   1.000
_cell.length_b   1.000
_cell.length_c   1.000
_cell.angle_alpha   90.00
_cell.angle_beta   90.00
_cell.angle_gamma   90.00
#
_symmetry.space_group_name_H-M   'P 1'
#
loop_
_entity.id
_entity.type
_entity.pdbx_description
1 polymer ?
#
loop_
_entity_poly.entity_id
_entity_poly.type
_entity_poly.pdbx_seq_one_letter_code
_entity_poly.pdbx_strand_id
1 'polypeptide(L)'
;MEANLPDELHGWVSKVIEQTRTGEEALLTYDPTARRFKIPSYEVQAAALIIVTMKLLFKLDDKVEWKLSNKADEQNSKNQAVKTFCLQKWYETVHCALDLAREREEQDRARQTWKPKTALYPSKKDKTVVIKRRRVVEQLQMTFQKLSGSTVEPQRSSPSSFRFQWGEEGTDGPSFHNHRLGCVLKKKSSSPQLSNVKYWHTALKVCDSWHDGTHFQEVEPTLPRTYMWLLGLFSFLLGVKAARVHAEVCHVERRLIKGTPFTGHKTVSPRRKKKKNSRCNLKRKKVSLTKTSTV
;
A
#
# COMPACT_ATOMS: atom_id res chain seq x y z
N MET A 1 6.06 8.26 -12.10
CA MET A 1 5.23 9.31 -12.74
C MET A 1 3.96 9.58 -11.95
N GLU A 2 3.16 8.56 -11.62
CA GLU A 2 1.83 8.78 -11.03
C GLU A 2 1.79 9.58 -9.70
N ALA A 3 2.74 9.37 -8.78
CA ALA A 3 2.85 10.13 -7.52
C ALA A 3 3.50 11.53 -7.65
N ASN A 4 3.90 11.94 -8.87
CA ASN A 4 4.56 13.22 -9.17
C ASN A 4 5.80 13.53 -8.30
N LEU A 5 6.61 12.50 -8.01
CA LEU A 5 7.81 12.63 -7.17
C LEU A 5 9.07 12.93 -7.99
N PRO A 6 10.06 13.64 -7.42
CA PRO A 6 11.30 13.97 -8.11
C PRO A 6 12.17 12.74 -8.35
N ASP A 7 12.90 12.73 -9.46
CA ASP A 7 13.67 11.55 -9.89
C ASP A 7 14.87 11.25 -8.98
N GLU A 8 15.44 12.27 -8.35
CA GLU A 8 16.50 12.10 -7.35
C GLU A 8 16.05 11.24 -6.15
N LEU A 9 14.74 11.15 -5.89
CA LEU A 9 14.20 10.29 -4.84
C LEU A 9 14.51 8.81 -5.10
N HIS A 10 14.55 8.40 -6.38
CA HIS A 10 14.80 7.01 -6.75
C HIS A 10 16.15 6.51 -6.22
N GLY A 11 17.21 7.32 -6.32
CA GLY A 11 18.53 6.96 -5.80
C GLY A 11 18.55 6.76 -4.28
N TRP A 12 17.69 7.47 -3.53
CA TRP A 12 17.52 7.26 -2.09
C TRP A 12 16.70 6.01 -1.78
N VAL A 13 15.65 5.75 -2.55
CA VAL A 13 14.86 4.52 -2.43
C VAL A 13 15.75 3.30 -2.66
N SER A 14 16.60 3.31 -3.68
CA SER A 14 17.56 2.22 -3.95
C SER A 14 18.50 1.98 -2.77
N LYS A 15 19.04 3.03 -2.15
CA LYS A 15 19.86 2.91 -0.92
C LYS A 15 19.07 2.29 0.24
N VAL A 16 17.80 2.65 0.41
CA VAL A 16 16.94 2.06 1.45
C VAL A 16 16.66 0.59 1.15
N ILE A 17 16.48 0.22 -0.11
CA ILE A 17 16.31 -1.18 -0.54
C ILE A 17 17.56 -2.00 -0.20
N GLU A 18 18.74 -1.48 -0.51
CA GLU A 18 20.04 -2.11 -0.18
C GLU A 18 20.18 -2.31 1.34
N GLN A 19 19.90 -1.27 2.14
CA GLN A 19 20.01 -1.34 3.59
C GLN A 19 19.00 -2.28 4.26
N THR A 20 17.79 -2.37 3.71
CA THR A 20 16.74 -3.24 4.25
C THR A 20 16.85 -4.68 3.76
N ARG A 21 17.80 -4.98 2.85
CA ARG A 21 17.94 -6.26 2.12
C ARG A 21 16.62 -6.74 1.50
N THR A 22 15.75 -5.79 1.18
CA THR A 22 14.41 -6.07 0.68
C THR A 22 14.43 -6.53 -0.78
N GLY A 23 15.56 -6.34 -1.47
CA GLY A 23 15.84 -6.83 -2.82
C GLY A 23 16.46 -8.23 -2.91
N GLU A 24 16.61 -8.97 -1.81
CA GLU A 24 17.02 -10.38 -1.89
C GLU A 24 15.93 -11.20 -2.61
N GLU A 25 16.31 -11.96 -3.63
CA GLU A 25 15.40 -12.72 -4.51
C GLU A 25 14.41 -13.60 -3.73
N ALA A 26 14.79 -14.08 -2.55
CA ALA A 26 13.93 -14.88 -1.66
C ALA A 26 12.68 -14.14 -1.15
N LEU A 27 12.69 -12.80 -1.12
CA LEU A 27 11.56 -11.97 -0.71
C LEU A 27 10.74 -11.48 -1.89
N LEU A 28 11.36 -11.48 -3.08
CA LEU A 28 10.74 -11.06 -4.34
C LEU A 28 10.26 -12.22 -5.21
N THR A 29 10.43 -13.45 -4.76
CA THR A 29 10.02 -14.66 -5.48
C THR A 29 8.95 -15.35 -4.69
N TYR A 30 7.83 -15.64 -5.35
CA TYR A 30 6.77 -16.46 -4.77
C TYR A 30 7.32 -17.87 -4.50
N ASP A 31 7.44 -18.23 -3.22
CA ASP A 31 7.82 -19.58 -2.80
C ASP A 31 6.58 -20.47 -2.66
N PRO A 32 6.36 -21.45 -3.55
CA PRO A 32 5.20 -22.34 -3.49
C PRO A 32 5.27 -23.35 -2.32
N THR A 33 6.41 -23.46 -1.63
CA THR A 33 6.63 -24.42 -0.53
C THR A 33 6.35 -23.85 0.85
N ALA A 34 6.17 -22.53 0.95
CA ALA A 34 5.87 -21.86 2.21
C ALA A 34 4.46 -22.22 2.72
N ARG A 35 4.36 -22.59 4.00
CA ARG A 35 3.11 -22.98 4.70
C ARG A 35 1.98 -21.93 4.69
N ARG A 36 2.28 -20.69 4.26
CA ARG A 36 1.33 -19.60 4.10
C ARG A 36 1.49 -19.02 2.71
N PHE A 37 0.59 -19.38 1.81
CA PHE A 37 0.48 -18.80 0.48
C PHE A 37 0.12 -17.32 0.62
N LYS A 38 1.10 -16.44 0.48
CA LYS A 38 0.87 -14.99 0.37
C LYS A 38 1.55 -14.52 -0.90
N ILE A 39 0.73 -14.10 -1.87
CA ILE A 39 1.23 -13.42 -3.06
C ILE A 39 1.85 -12.11 -2.59
N PRO A 40 3.15 -11.87 -2.83
CA PRO A 40 3.79 -10.61 -2.46
C PRO A 40 3.10 -9.46 -3.20
N SER A 41 2.62 -8.46 -2.48
CA SER A 41 2.11 -7.24 -3.11
C SER A 41 3.26 -6.27 -3.33
N TYR A 42 4.02 -6.49 -4.41
CA TYR A 42 5.18 -5.68 -4.79
C TYR A 42 4.88 -4.19 -4.83
N GLU A 43 3.71 -3.82 -5.34
CA GLU A 43 3.25 -2.44 -5.41
C GLU A 43 3.11 -1.78 -4.02
N VAL A 44 2.56 -2.52 -3.04
CA VAL A 44 2.39 -2.02 -1.67
C VAL A 44 3.74 -1.92 -0.96
N GLN A 45 4.64 -2.86 -1.23
CA GLN A 45 6.00 -2.86 -0.71
C GLN A 45 6.83 -1.72 -1.29
N ALA A 46 6.71 -1.46 -2.59
CA ALA A 46 7.34 -0.32 -3.27
C ALA A 46 6.81 1.01 -2.69
N ALA A 47 5.50 1.14 -2.53
CA ALA A 47 4.90 2.30 -1.87
C ALA A 47 5.45 2.49 -0.44
N ALA A 48 5.56 1.41 0.33
CA ALA A 48 6.13 1.46 1.68
C ALA A 48 7.59 1.95 1.69
N LEU A 49 8.43 1.47 0.77
CA LEU A 49 9.82 1.92 0.61
C LEU A 49 9.91 3.40 0.24
N ILE A 50 9.03 3.88 -0.65
CA ILE A 50 8.93 5.30 -1.02
C ILE A 50 8.54 6.13 0.21
N ILE A 51 7.51 5.70 0.95
CA ILE A 51 7.05 6.40 2.17
C ILE A 51 8.16 6.45 3.23
N VAL A 52 8.87 5.36 3.47
CA VAL A 52 10.01 5.34 4.41
C VAL A 52 11.12 6.28 3.95
N THR A 53 11.42 6.32 2.65
CA THR A 53 12.39 7.26 2.08
C THR A 53 11.95 8.71 2.29
N MET A 54 10.70 9.05 2.01
CA MET A 54 10.14 10.38 2.25
C MET A 54 10.19 10.75 3.74
N LYS A 55 9.94 9.78 4.62
CA LYS A 55 10.04 9.96 6.07
C LYS A 55 11.48 10.17 6.55
N LEU A 56 12.47 9.51 5.95
CA LEU A 56 13.89 9.75 6.24
C LEU A 56 14.33 11.14 5.78
N LEU A 57 13.89 11.57 4.59
CA LEU A 57 14.27 12.83 3.97
C LEU A 57 13.60 14.03 4.63
N PHE A 58 12.27 14.01 4.74
CA PHE A 58 11.45 15.17 5.15
C PHE A 58 10.92 15.08 6.57
N LYS A 59 11.20 13.97 7.29
CA LYS A 59 10.64 13.64 8.59
C LYS A 59 9.13 13.36 8.57
N LEU A 60 8.30 14.12 7.87
CA LEU A 60 6.84 13.98 7.86
C LEU A 60 6.25 14.07 9.27
N ASP A 61 6.59 15.12 10.03
CA ASP A 61 6.16 15.35 11.42
C ASP A 61 5.26 16.59 11.60
N ASP A 62 4.63 17.03 10.51
CA ASP A 62 3.81 18.24 10.37
C ASP A 62 4.57 19.55 10.64
N LYS A 63 5.90 19.52 10.72
CA LYS A 63 6.70 20.70 11.11
C LYS A 63 7.97 20.86 10.29
N VAL A 64 8.83 19.83 10.28
CA VAL A 64 10.14 19.90 9.64
C VAL A 64 9.99 19.97 8.12
N GLU A 65 9.02 19.26 7.57
CA GLU A 65 8.74 19.28 6.14
C GLU A 65 8.36 20.67 5.60
N TRP A 66 7.58 21.44 6.37
CA TRP A 66 7.17 22.79 5.98
C TRP A 66 8.34 23.76 6.07
N LYS A 67 9.20 23.61 7.09
CA LYS A 67 10.45 24.40 7.20
C LYS A 67 11.42 24.10 6.05
N LEU A 68 11.50 22.84 5.62
CA LEU A 68 12.31 22.45 4.45
C LEU A 68 11.71 23.00 3.15
N SER A 69 10.37 23.03 3.05
CA SER A 69 9.65 23.59 1.90
C SER A 69 9.89 25.10 1.76
N ASN A 70 9.80 25.87 2.85
CA ASN A 70 10.10 27.31 2.83
C ASN A 70 11.53 27.58 2.35
N LYS A 71 12.50 26.79 2.82
CA LYS A 71 13.89 26.89 2.36
C LYS A 71 14.05 26.55 0.87
N ALA A 72 13.34 25.53 0.39
CA ALA A 72 13.35 25.18 -1.03
C ALA A 72 12.76 26.31 -1.87
N ASP A 73 11.70 26.96 -1.39
CA ASP A 73 11.08 28.07 -2.08
C ASP A 73 11.98 29.32 -2.13
N GLU A 74 12.65 29.63 -1.02
CA GLU A 74 13.69 30.67 -0.96
C GLU A 74 14.88 30.38 -1.91
N GLN A 75 15.22 29.12 -2.13
CA GLN A 75 16.27 28.75 -3.08
C GLN A 75 15.78 28.86 -4.52
N ASN A 76 14.52 28.52 -4.78
CA ASN A 76 13.91 28.61 -6.10
C ASN A 76 13.70 30.06 -6.54
N SER A 77 13.42 30.97 -5.62
CA SER A 77 13.32 32.40 -5.93
C SER A 77 14.69 33.02 -6.26
N LYS A 78 15.77 32.46 -5.72
CA LYS A 78 17.14 32.94 -5.96
C LYS A 78 17.83 32.29 -7.16
N ASN A 79 17.57 31.01 -7.43
CA ASN A 79 18.21 30.24 -8.49
C ASN A 79 17.19 29.77 -9.54
N GLN A 80 17.29 30.30 -10.76
CA GLN A 80 16.32 30.02 -11.83
C GLN A 80 16.68 28.78 -12.67
N ALA A 81 17.94 28.33 -12.65
CA ALA A 81 18.42 27.28 -13.55
C ALA A 81 17.99 25.85 -13.14
N VAL A 82 17.87 25.57 -11.85
CA VAL A 82 17.50 24.24 -11.35
C VAL A 82 16.55 24.36 -10.17
N LYS A 83 15.31 23.92 -10.35
CA LYS A 83 14.29 23.95 -9.31
C LYS A 83 14.55 22.89 -8.25
N THR A 84 14.54 23.31 -6.99
CA THR A 84 14.56 22.46 -5.81
C THR A 84 13.14 21.99 -5.50
N PHE A 85 13.02 20.72 -5.11
CA PHE A 85 11.76 20.11 -4.73
C PHE A 85 11.20 20.76 -3.45
N CYS A 86 9.99 21.30 -3.56
CA CYS A 86 9.25 21.90 -2.46
C CYS A 86 8.08 20.97 -2.10
N LEU A 87 8.14 20.34 -0.91
CA LEU A 87 7.12 19.38 -0.49
C LEU A 87 5.75 20.06 -0.38
N GLN A 88 5.69 21.31 0.05
CA GLN A 88 4.44 22.06 0.12
C GLN A 88 3.76 22.22 -1.24
N LYS A 89 4.48 22.73 -2.24
CA LYS A 89 3.93 22.92 -3.59
C LYS A 89 3.51 21.60 -4.22
N TRP A 90 4.30 20.54 -3.97
CA TRP A 90 3.97 19.19 -4.40
C TRP A 90 2.70 18.68 -3.71
N TYR A 91 2.60 18.83 -2.39
CA TYR A 91 1.42 18.46 -1.61
C TYR A 91 0.17 19.17 -2.14
N GLU A 92 0.21 20.49 -2.31
CA GLU A 92 -0.93 21.27 -2.81
C GLU A 92 -1.38 20.82 -4.19
N THR A 93 -0.42 20.59 -5.10
CA THR A 93 -0.70 20.13 -6.47
C THR A 93 -1.31 18.73 -6.47
N VAL A 94 -0.68 17.78 -5.77
CA VAL A 94 -1.14 16.39 -5.72
C VAL A 94 -2.44 16.25 -4.93
N HIS A 95 -2.64 17.05 -3.89
CA HIS A 95 -3.88 17.07 -3.11
C HIS A 95 -5.05 17.53 -3.97
N CYS A 96 -4.89 18.62 -4.73
CA CYS A 96 -5.92 19.10 -5.65
C CYS A 96 -6.28 18.04 -6.69
N ALA A 97 -5.27 17.44 -7.33
CA ALA A 97 -5.48 16.36 -8.29
C ALA A 97 -6.18 15.14 -7.65
N LEU A 98 -5.79 14.76 -6.43
CA LEU A 98 -6.35 13.64 -5.68
C LEU A 98 -7.83 13.85 -5.38
N ASP A 99 -8.23 15.03 -4.95
CA ASP A 99 -9.65 15.34 -4.67
C ASP A 99 -10.47 15.33 -5.96
N LEU A 100 -9.96 15.94 -7.04
CA LEU A 100 -10.59 15.87 -8.36
C LEU A 100 -10.71 14.45 -8.88
N ALA A 101 -9.73 13.58 -8.62
CA ALA A 101 -9.79 12.19 -9.03
C ALA A 101 -10.76 11.36 -8.18
N ARG A 102 -10.89 11.66 -6.89
CA ARG A 102 -11.91 11.04 -6.03
C ARG A 102 -13.31 11.40 -6.48
N GLU A 103 -13.56 12.69 -6.76
CA GLU A 103 -14.85 13.14 -7.26
C GLU A 103 -15.17 12.48 -8.61
N ARG A 104 -14.19 12.40 -9.52
CA ARG A 104 -14.33 11.66 -10.78
C ARG A 104 -14.67 10.19 -10.56
N GLU A 105 -14.02 9.50 -9.62
CA GLU A 105 -14.33 8.09 -9.30
C GLU A 105 -15.76 7.94 -8.74
N GLU A 106 -16.22 8.87 -7.91
CA GLU A 106 -17.58 8.88 -7.37
C GLU A 106 -18.62 9.13 -8.46
N GLN A 107 -18.37 10.10 -9.33
CA GLN A 107 -19.23 10.38 -10.49
C GLN A 107 -19.25 9.18 -11.45
N ASP A 108 -18.11 8.57 -11.72
CA ASP A 108 -18.03 7.37 -12.57
C ASP A 108 -18.77 6.20 -11.93
N ARG A 109 -18.65 6.00 -10.61
CA ARG A 109 -19.39 4.98 -9.87
C ARG A 109 -20.89 5.25 -9.90
N ALA A 110 -21.33 6.49 -9.77
CA ALA A 110 -22.74 6.87 -9.91
C ALA A 110 -23.25 6.67 -11.35
N ARG A 111 -22.40 6.93 -12.35
CA ARG A 111 -22.69 6.75 -13.78
C ARG A 111 -22.51 5.30 -14.24
N GLN A 112 -22.02 4.38 -13.41
CA GLN A 112 -21.87 2.98 -13.80
C GLN A 112 -23.24 2.40 -14.12
N THR A 113 -23.45 2.12 -15.40
CA THR A 113 -24.63 1.38 -15.82
C THR A 113 -24.39 -0.08 -15.50
N TRP A 114 -25.32 -0.70 -14.77
CA TRP A 114 -25.33 -2.14 -14.50
C TRP A 114 -25.58 -2.99 -15.76
N LYS A 115 -25.56 -2.38 -16.95
CA LYS A 115 -25.76 -3.05 -18.22
C LYS A 115 -24.41 -3.63 -18.67
N PRO A 116 -24.28 -4.96 -18.75
CA PRO A 116 -23.00 -5.56 -19.11
C PRO A 116 -22.66 -5.24 -20.57
N LYS A 117 -21.42 -4.76 -20.80
CA LYS A 117 -20.92 -4.48 -22.15
C LYS A 117 -20.95 -5.73 -23.02
N THR A 118 -20.71 -6.89 -22.43
CA THR A 118 -20.88 -8.20 -23.07
C THR A 118 -22.31 -8.72 -22.82
N ALA A 119 -23.00 -9.16 -23.87
CA ALA A 119 -24.34 -9.72 -23.70
C ALA A 119 -24.27 -11.01 -22.87
N LEU A 120 -24.99 -11.04 -21.75
CA LEU A 120 -25.20 -12.25 -20.97
C LEU A 120 -26.37 -13.02 -21.58
N TYR A 121 -26.17 -14.31 -21.84
CA TYR A 121 -27.19 -15.20 -22.40
C TYR A 121 -27.32 -16.45 -21.52
N PRO A 122 -28.54 -16.88 -21.16
CA PRO A 122 -28.76 -18.03 -20.28
C PRO A 122 -28.26 -19.35 -20.88
N SER A 123 -28.33 -19.49 -22.22
CA SER A 123 -27.93 -20.68 -22.95
C SER A 123 -27.27 -20.33 -24.28
N LYS A 124 -26.35 -21.18 -24.76
CA LYS A 124 -25.68 -21.02 -26.07
C LYS A 124 -26.68 -20.96 -27.24
N LYS A 125 -27.83 -21.65 -27.11
CA LYS A 125 -28.90 -21.65 -28.13
C LYS A 125 -29.56 -20.27 -28.27
N ASP A 126 -29.66 -19.50 -27.19
CA ASP A 126 -30.32 -18.20 -27.16
C ASP A 126 -29.40 -17.03 -27.53
N LYS A 127 -28.09 -17.29 -27.64
CA LYS A 127 -27.06 -16.29 -27.93
C LYS A 127 -27.44 -15.43 -29.15
N THR A 128 -27.87 -16.05 -30.25
CA THR A 128 -28.21 -15.35 -31.48
C THR A 128 -29.42 -14.43 -31.30
N VAL A 129 -30.43 -14.88 -30.55
CA VAL A 129 -31.64 -14.09 -30.26
C VAL A 129 -31.31 -12.90 -29.38
N VAL A 130 -30.52 -13.11 -28.31
CA VAL A 130 -30.09 -12.06 -27.39
C VAL A 130 -29.26 -11.00 -28.10
N ILE A 131 -28.29 -11.41 -28.93
CA ILE A 131 -27.45 -10.48 -29.71
C ILE A 131 -28.30 -9.68 -30.70
N LYS A 132 -29.23 -10.33 -31.42
CA LYS A 132 -30.12 -9.64 -32.36
C LYS A 132 -31.03 -8.63 -31.66
N ARG A 133 -31.69 -9.01 -30.56
CA ARG A 133 -32.52 -8.09 -29.77
C ARG A 133 -31.73 -6.90 -29.28
N ARG A 134 -30.51 -7.12 -28.79
CA ARG A 134 -29.63 -6.03 -28.36
C ARG A 134 -29.29 -5.07 -29.49
N ARG A 135 -28.93 -5.57 -30.67
CA ARG A 135 -28.66 -4.71 -31.85
C ARG A 135 -29.87 -3.88 -32.25
N VAL A 136 -31.07 -4.47 -32.25
CA VAL A 136 -32.32 -3.75 -32.56
C VAL A 136 -32.57 -2.66 -31.53
N VAL A 137 -32.40 -2.96 -30.24
CA VAL A 137 -32.56 -1.95 -29.17
C VAL A 137 -31.54 -0.83 -29.31
N GLU A 138 -30.27 -1.13 -29.59
CA GLU A 138 -29.22 -0.13 -29.81
C GLU A 138 -29.56 0.75 -31.03
N GLN A 139 -30.05 0.18 -32.13
CA GLN A 139 -30.50 0.94 -33.31
C GLN A 139 -31.72 1.82 -33.02
N LEU A 140 -32.71 1.31 -32.26
CA LEU A 140 -33.88 2.09 -31.84
C LEU A 140 -33.47 3.24 -30.91
N GLN A 141 -32.54 3.01 -29.99
CA GLN A 141 -32.01 4.06 -29.13
C GLN A 141 -31.28 5.15 -29.93
N MET A 142 -30.43 4.76 -30.89
CA MET A 142 -29.73 5.72 -31.75
C MET A 142 -30.70 6.55 -32.61
N THR A 143 -31.71 5.92 -33.20
CA THR A 143 -32.73 6.62 -34.00
C THR A 143 -33.57 7.56 -33.14
N PHE A 144 -33.98 7.14 -31.95
CA PHE A 144 -34.70 7.99 -31.00
C PHE A 144 -33.85 9.19 -30.56
N GLN A 145 -32.58 8.96 -30.20
CA GLN A 145 -31.64 10.03 -29.84
C GLN A 145 -31.49 11.05 -30.97
N LYS A 146 -31.29 10.58 -32.21
CA LYS A 146 -31.18 11.44 -33.39
C LYS A 146 -32.44 12.28 -33.65
N LEU A 147 -33.62 11.72 -33.43
CA LEU A 147 -34.90 12.43 -33.61
C LEU A 147 -35.19 13.40 -32.46
N SER A 148 -34.76 13.08 -31.24
CA SER A 148 -34.98 13.91 -30.05
C SER A 148 -34.05 15.13 -29.95
N GLY A 149 -33.03 15.25 -30.83
CA GLY A 149 -32.03 16.31 -30.75
C GLY A 149 -31.10 16.21 -29.53
N SER A 150 -31.13 15.09 -28.80
CA SER A 150 -30.28 14.88 -27.63
C SER A 150 -28.82 14.75 -28.04
N THR A 151 -27.96 15.58 -27.46
CA THR A 151 -26.51 15.48 -27.60
C THR A 151 -26.05 14.10 -27.11
N VAL A 152 -25.36 13.36 -27.98
CA VAL A 152 -24.78 12.06 -27.65
C VAL A 152 -23.85 12.24 -26.45
N GLU A 153 -24.19 11.59 -25.33
CA GLU A 153 -23.30 11.49 -24.17
C GLU A 153 -21.93 11.00 -24.67
N PRO A 154 -20.85 11.75 -24.45
CA PRO A 154 -19.56 11.46 -25.07
C PRO A 154 -19.15 10.03 -24.76
N GLN A 155 -18.82 9.29 -25.82
CA GLN A 155 -18.40 7.91 -25.72
C GLN A 155 -17.18 7.85 -24.78
N ARG A 156 -17.33 7.12 -23.67
CA ARG A 156 -16.30 6.99 -22.64
C ARG A 156 -14.98 6.62 -23.32
N SER A 157 -13.97 7.46 -23.15
CA SER A 157 -12.60 7.13 -23.52
C SER A 157 -12.21 5.82 -22.85
N SER A 158 -11.39 5.02 -23.53
CA SER A 158 -10.85 3.79 -22.95
C SER A 158 -10.26 4.12 -21.58
N PRO A 159 -10.54 3.31 -20.54
CA PRO A 159 -9.99 3.56 -19.22
C PRO A 159 -8.47 3.61 -19.33
N SER A 160 -7.89 4.76 -19.01
CA SER A 160 -6.46 4.92 -18.83
C SER A 160 -6.05 4.11 -17.60
N SER A 161 -4.95 3.37 -17.70
CA SER A 161 -4.37 2.67 -16.54
C SER A 161 -3.80 3.63 -15.51
N PHE A 162 -3.43 4.85 -15.90
CA PHE A 162 -2.95 5.90 -15.01
C PHE A 162 -4.09 6.79 -14.55
N ARG A 163 -4.15 7.04 -13.23
CA ARG A 163 -5.16 7.91 -12.60
C ARG A 163 -4.82 9.39 -12.73
N PHE A 164 -3.54 9.73 -12.80
CA PHE A 164 -3.04 11.11 -12.89
C PHE A 164 -2.20 11.33 -14.14
N GLN A 165 -2.29 12.54 -14.69
CA GLN A 165 -1.45 13.04 -15.77
C GLN A 165 -0.73 14.31 -15.30
N TRP A 166 0.59 14.41 -15.50
CA TRP A 166 1.41 15.55 -15.05
C TRP A 166 2.19 16.13 -16.23
N GLY A 167 2.29 17.46 -16.34
CA GLY A 167 3.02 18.11 -17.43
C GLY A 167 2.40 19.42 -17.87
N GLU A 168 2.59 19.79 -19.14
CA GLU A 168 2.00 20.99 -19.73
C GLU A 168 0.86 20.61 -20.71
N GLU A 169 -0.24 21.37 -20.59
CA GLU A 169 -1.53 21.28 -21.29
C GLU A 169 -2.42 20.05 -20.99
N GLY A 170 -3.60 20.32 -20.40
CA GLY A 170 -4.67 19.32 -20.16
C GLY A 170 -4.42 18.32 -19.03
N THR A 171 -3.38 18.52 -18.23
CA THR A 171 -2.94 17.61 -17.16
C THR A 171 -3.42 18.07 -15.78
N ASP A 172 -3.35 17.19 -14.78
CA ASP A 172 -3.79 17.44 -13.40
C ASP A 172 -2.84 18.38 -12.61
N GLY A 173 -1.77 18.87 -13.23
CA GLY A 173 -0.87 19.85 -12.65
C GLY A 173 0.57 19.78 -13.19
N PRO A 174 1.44 20.70 -12.72
CA PRO A 174 2.83 20.72 -13.11
C PRO A 174 3.57 19.45 -12.67
N SER A 175 4.53 19.04 -13.49
CA SER A 175 5.43 17.94 -13.18
C SER A 175 6.57 18.40 -12.26
N PHE A 176 6.83 17.63 -11.21
CA PHE A 176 8.00 17.80 -10.33
C PHE A 176 9.15 16.84 -10.70
N HIS A 177 9.01 16.12 -11.82
CA HIS A 177 10.11 15.38 -12.43
C HIS A 177 11.23 16.37 -12.79
N ASN A 178 12.49 15.99 -12.58
CA ASN A 178 13.69 16.85 -12.64
C ASN A 178 13.93 17.85 -11.48
N HIS A 179 13.10 17.90 -10.44
CA HIS A 179 13.41 18.74 -9.28
C HIS A 179 14.49 18.10 -8.38
N ARG A 180 15.41 18.92 -7.85
CA ARG A 180 16.49 18.43 -6.98
C ARG A 180 16.12 18.41 -5.50
N LEU A 181 16.66 17.47 -4.72
CA LEU A 181 16.47 17.32 -3.27
C LEU A 181 17.48 18.15 -2.44
N GLY A 182 17.97 19.26 -2.99
CA GLY A 182 19.10 20.03 -2.44
C GLY A 182 18.93 20.52 -1.01
N CYS A 183 17.71 20.86 -0.58
CA CYS A 183 17.43 21.34 0.78
C CYS A 183 17.53 20.27 1.87
N VAL A 184 17.47 18.98 1.49
CA VAL A 184 17.45 17.87 2.45
C VAL A 184 18.86 17.42 2.82
N LEU A 185 19.85 17.71 1.98
CA LEU A 185 21.22 17.22 2.13
C LEU A 185 22.15 18.34 2.58
N LYS A 186 22.76 18.19 3.76
CA LYS A 186 23.86 19.06 4.18
C LYS A 186 25.13 18.58 3.50
N LYS A 187 25.77 19.45 2.69
CA LYS A 187 27.14 19.21 2.21
C LYS A 187 28.10 19.36 3.39
N LYS A 188 28.61 18.25 3.92
CA LYS A 188 29.85 18.18 4.70
C LYS A 188 30.91 17.43 3.90
N SER A 189 32.18 17.71 4.19
CA SER A 189 33.40 17.56 3.39
C SER A 189 33.74 16.18 2.79
N SER A 190 32.88 15.16 2.84
CA SER A 190 33.12 13.87 2.16
C SER A 190 31.88 13.00 1.93
N SER A 191 30.71 13.32 2.50
CA SER A 191 29.45 12.62 2.19
C SER A 191 28.22 13.51 2.46
N PRO A 192 27.15 13.40 1.64
CA PRO A 192 25.91 14.13 1.88
C PRO A 192 25.21 13.57 3.13
N GLN A 193 25.16 14.37 4.19
CA GLN A 193 24.44 14.00 5.42
C GLN A 193 22.99 14.47 5.34
N LEU A 194 22.05 13.62 5.71
CA LEU A 194 20.66 14.01 5.87
C LEU A 194 20.55 15.16 6.88
N SER A 195 19.79 16.19 6.52
CA SER A 195 19.52 17.32 7.39
C SER A 195 18.80 16.89 8.68
N ASN A 196 18.06 15.78 8.62
CA ASN A 196 17.40 15.15 9.75
C ASN A 196 18.24 14.01 10.34
N VAL A 197 18.58 14.15 11.63
CA VAL A 197 19.35 13.16 12.40
C VAL A 197 18.43 12.27 13.25
N LYS A 198 17.18 12.68 13.49
CA LYS A 198 16.23 11.96 14.36
C LYS A 198 15.08 11.41 13.54
N TYR A 199 15.05 10.08 13.41
CA TYR A 199 13.93 9.36 12.82
C TYR A 199 12.86 9.08 13.89
N TRP A 200 11.60 9.38 13.61
CA TRP A 200 10.51 8.91 14.45
C TRP A 200 10.00 7.59 13.88
N HIS A 201 9.81 6.59 14.72
CA HIS A 201 9.16 5.33 14.34
C HIS A 201 7.74 5.30 14.90
N THR A 202 6.83 4.58 14.24
CA THR A 202 5.59 4.19 14.93
C THR A 202 5.93 3.14 15.99
N ALA A 203 5.48 3.35 17.22
CA ALA A 203 5.65 2.38 18.29
C ALA A 203 4.75 1.18 18.01
N LEU A 204 5.32 0.15 17.40
CA LEU A 204 4.55 -1.03 16.98
C LEU A 204 4.63 -2.08 18.08
N LYS A 205 3.52 -2.26 18.81
CA LYS A 205 3.27 -3.55 19.48
C LYS A 205 3.31 -4.64 18.42
N VAL A 206 3.91 -5.78 18.74
CA VAL A 206 3.92 -6.94 17.83
C VAL A 206 2.47 -7.37 17.65
N CYS A 207 1.96 -7.28 16.42
CA CYS A 207 0.66 -7.82 16.07
C CYS A 207 0.89 -9.23 15.52
N ASP A 208 0.38 -10.24 16.23
CA ASP A 208 0.49 -11.64 15.83
C ASP A 208 -0.46 -11.98 14.65
N SER A 209 -1.46 -11.13 14.40
CA SER A 209 -2.43 -11.23 13.32
C SER A 209 -2.20 -10.14 12.27
N TRP A 210 -1.51 -10.50 11.19
CA TRP A 210 -1.31 -9.69 9.98
C TRP A 210 -2.60 -9.18 9.28
N HIS A 211 -3.77 -9.50 9.83
CA HIS A 211 -5.09 -9.22 9.26
C HIS A 211 -5.93 -8.26 10.09
N ASP A 212 -5.48 -7.91 11.30
CA ASP A 212 -6.27 -7.05 12.18
C ASP A 212 -5.91 -5.60 11.89
N GLY A 213 -6.59 -5.03 10.90
CA GLY A 213 -6.59 -3.60 10.60
C GLY A 213 -7.14 -2.72 11.74
N THR A 214 -7.43 -3.31 12.90
CA THR A 214 -7.92 -2.65 14.12
C THR A 214 -6.83 -1.82 14.79
N HIS A 215 -5.57 -2.27 14.79
CA HIS A 215 -4.46 -1.51 15.37
C HIS A 215 -4.18 -0.19 14.65
N PHE A 216 -4.50 -0.13 13.35
CA PHE A 216 -4.35 1.11 12.60
C PHE A 216 -5.28 2.21 13.13
N GLN A 217 -6.54 1.87 13.48
CA GLN A 217 -7.51 2.83 13.99
C GLN A 217 -7.09 3.43 15.34
N GLU A 218 -6.41 2.65 16.19
CA GLU A 218 -5.89 3.12 17.48
C GLU A 218 -4.71 4.08 17.32
N VAL A 219 -3.85 3.83 16.34
CA VAL A 219 -2.62 4.60 16.12
C VAL A 219 -2.89 5.82 15.22
N GLU A 220 -3.84 5.74 14.31
CA GLU A 220 -4.27 6.80 13.39
C GLU A 220 -4.35 8.20 14.01
N PRO A 221 -5.00 8.44 15.16
CA PRO A 221 -5.08 9.78 15.75
C PRO A 221 -3.74 10.33 16.25
N THR A 222 -2.74 9.47 16.48
CA THR A 222 -1.41 9.87 16.96
C THR A 222 -0.42 10.14 15.82
N LEU A 223 -0.78 9.83 14.59
CA LEU A 223 0.10 9.96 13.43
C LEU A 223 0.10 11.39 12.87
N PRO A 224 1.24 11.86 12.35
CA PRO A 224 1.30 13.13 11.63
C PRO A 224 0.34 13.16 10.44
N ARG A 225 -0.26 14.33 10.19
CA ARG A 225 -1.23 14.55 9.11
C ARG A 225 -0.60 14.39 7.74
N THR A 226 0.61 14.91 7.52
CA THR A 226 1.33 14.74 6.25
C THR A 226 1.58 13.25 5.96
N TYR A 227 1.92 12.48 6.99
CA TYR A 227 2.12 11.03 6.86
C TYR A 227 0.82 10.30 6.53
N MET A 228 -0.27 10.63 7.24
CA MET A 228 -1.61 10.08 6.97
C MET A 228 -2.09 10.39 5.55
N TRP A 229 -1.86 11.63 5.10
CA TRP A 229 -2.18 12.01 3.73
C TRP A 229 -1.37 11.20 2.71
N LEU A 230 -0.08 10.99 2.96
CA LEU A 230 0.78 10.18 2.07
C LEU A 230 0.31 8.72 2.01
N LEU A 231 -0.08 8.14 3.14
CA LEU A 231 -0.73 6.82 3.17
C LEU A 231 -2.02 6.81 2.35
N GLY A 232 -2.83 7.85 2.46
CA GLY A 232 -4.06 8.04 1.69
C GLY A 232 -3.82 8.14 0.18
N LEU A 233 -2.76 8.84 -0.25
CA LEU A 233 -2.36 8.94 -1.66
C LEU A 233 -2.04 7.57 -2.23
N PHE A 234 -1.13 6.82 -1.60
CA PHE A 234 -0.77 5.48 -2.09
C PHE A 234 -1.90 4.46 -1.94
N SER A 235 -2.74 4.61 -0.92
CA SER A 235 -3.98 3.83 -0.76
C SER A 235 -4.92 4.03 -1.95
N PHE A 236 -5.10 5.27 -2.40
CA PHE A 236 -5.92 5.61 -3.57
C PHE A 236 -5.31 5.08 -4.86
N LEU A 237 -4.02 5.32 -5.09
CA LEU A 237 -3.32 4.85 -6.31
C LEU A 237 -3.40 3.33 -6.47
N LEU A 238 -3.17 2.60 -5.39
CA LEU A 238 -3.13 1.13 -5.40
C LEU A 238 -4.51 0.47 -5.22
N GLY A 239 -5.55 1.23 -4.88
CA GLY A 239 -6.88 0.69 -4.56
C GLY A 239 -6.88 -0.24 -3.33
N VAL A 240 -5.96 -0.04 -2.38
CA VAL A 240 -5.85 -0.84 -1.14
C VAL A 240 -6.15 0.02 0.08
N LYS A 241 -6.54 -0.59 1.21
CA LYS A 241 -6.75 0.15 2.47
C LYS A 241 -5.45 0.77 2.99
N ALA A 242 -5.51 2.02 3.47
CA ALA A 242 -4.37 2.72 4.07
C ALA A 242 -3.70 1.92 5.21
N ALA A 243 -4.48 1.18 6.00
CA ALA A 243 -3.97 0.28 7.04
C ALA A 243 -2.98 -0.77 6.50
N ARG A 244 -3.19 -1.28 5.28
CA ARG A 244 -2.29 -2.25 4.65
C ARG A 244 -0.97 -1.62 4.22
N VAL A 245 -1.03 -0.41 3.66
CA VAL A 245 0.17 0.38 3.32
C VAL A 245 0.95 0.69 4.60
N HIS A 246 0.26 1.11 5.66
CA HIS A 246 0.88 1.40 6.95
C HIS A 246 1.57 0.18 7.56
N ALA A 247 0.93 -1.00 7.50
CA ALA A 247 1.51 -2.24 7.98
C ALA A 247 2.82 -2.60 7.26
N GLU A 248 2.89 -2.39 5.95
CA GLU A 248 4.12 -2.59 5.17
C GLU A 248 5.19 -1.54 5.52
N VAL A 249 4.82 -0.26 5.69
CA VAL A 249 5.76 0.78 6.15
C VAL A 249 6.40 0.37 7.48
N CYS A 250 5.58 -0.07 8.42
CA CYS A 250 6.01 -0.59 9.71
C CYS A 250 6.94 -1.80 9.59
N HIS A 251 6.72 -2.66 8.60
CA HIS A 251 7.58 -3.81 8.32
C HIS A 251 8.95 -3.39 7.77
N VAL A 252 8.98 -2.46 6.83
CA VAL A 252 10.21 -1.88 6.28
C VAL A 252 11.00 -1.14 7.37
N GLU A 253 10.33 -0.32 8.20
CA GLU A 253 10.95 0.40 9.31
C GLU A 253 11.63 -0.54 10.31
N ARG A 254 10.97 -1.66 10.66
CA ARG A 254 11.56 -2.66 11.55
C ARG A 254 12.84 -3.25 10.96
N ARG A 255 12.87 -3.52 9.66
CA ARG A 255 14.08 -4.05 8.99
C ARG A 255 15.21 -3.02 8.99
N LEU A 256 14.88 -1.77 8.69
CA LEU A 256 15.85 -0.67 8.63
C LEU A 256 16.47 -0.37 10.01
N ILE A 257 15.67 -0.35 11.07
CA ILE A 257 16.11 0.07 12.41
C ILE A 257 16.70 -1.08 13.23
N LYS A 258 16.10 -2.28 13.17
CA LYS A 258 16.50 -3.39 14.05
C LYS A 258 17.59 -4.28 13.48
N GLY A 259 18.05 -4.07 12.24
CA GLY A 259 19.10 -4.87 11.61
C GLY A 259 18.98 -6.36 11.94
N THR A 260 17.96 -7.03 11.39
CA THR A 260 17.64 -8.46 11.56
C THR A 260 18.28 -9.23 12.75
N PRO A 261 17.51 -9.70 13.73
CA PRO A 261 17.75 -11.01 14.33
C PRO A 261 16.86 -12.01 13.59
N PHE A 262 17.35 -12.55 12.48
CA PHE A 262 16.77 -13.75 11.87
C PHE A 262 17.69 -14.94 12.14
N THR A 263 17.86 -15.31 13.41
CA THR A 263 18.40 -16.64 13.76
C THR A 263 17.26 -17.64 13.76
N GLY A 264 16.86 -18.05 12.56
CA GLY A 264 16.06 -19.25 12.33
C GLY A 264 16.87 -20.52 12.52
N HIS A 265 17.71 -20.63 13.56
CA HIS A 265 18.20 -21.93 14.02
C HIS A 265 17.31 -22.35 15.18
N LYS A 266 16.42 -23.30 14.90
CA LYS A 266 15.72 -24.09 15.92
C LYS A 266 16.78 -24.67 16.85
N THR A 267 16.94 -24.10 18.03
CA THR A 267 17.54 -24.81 19.15
C THR A 267 16.57 -25.93 19.48
N VAL A 268 16.91 -27.13 19.01
CA VAL A 268 16.29 -28.37 19.47
C VAL A 268 16.49 -28.39 20.98
N SER A 269 15.39 -28.24 21.72
CA SER A 269 15.40 -28.36 23.18
C SER A 269 15.80 -29.80 23.55
N PRO A 270 16.70 -30.01 24.53
CA PRO A 270 17.04 -31.35 24.97
C PRO A 270 15.82 -31.98 25.64
N ARG A 271 15.36 -33.11 25.08
CA ARG A 271 14.29 -33.95 25.66
C ARG A 271 14.59 -34.23 27.14
N ARG A 272 13.78 -33.65 28.04
CA ARG A 272 13.71 -34.05 29.45
C ARG A 272 13.32 -35.53 29.56
N LYS A 273 14.23 -36.37 30.08
CA LYS A 273 13.95 -37.75 30.48
C LYS A 273 12.81 -37.75 31.51
N LYS A 274 11.67 -38.36 31.17
CA LYS A 274 10.61 -38.69 32.12
C LYS A 274 11.15 -39.75 33.09
N LYS A 275 11.30 -39.37 34.36
CA LYS A 275 11.41 -40.32 35.47
C LYS A 275 10.47 -39.83 36.56
N LYS A 276 9.39 -40.57 36.82
CA LYS A 276 8.69 -40.53 38.11
C LYS A 276 7.92 -41.83 38.33
N ASN A 277 8.51 -42.66 39.18
CA ASN A 277 7.83 -43.68 39.97
C ASN A 277 6.84 -43.00 40.94
N SER A 278 5.69 -43.63 41.11
CA SER A 278 4.85 -43.63 42.32
C SER A 278 3.75 -44.67 42.06
N ARG A 279 3.37 -45.59 42.95
CA ARG A 279 3.40 -45.54 44.42
C ARG A 279 3.13 -46.94 45.01
N CYS A 280 3.47 -47.08 46.29
CA CYS A 280 3.42 -48.25 47.15
C CYS A 280 2.06 -48.97 47.28
N ASN A 281 2.22 -50.25 47.62
CA ASN A 281 1.26 -51.24 48.14
C ASN A 281 0.36 -50.76 49.29
N LEU A 282 -0.86 -51.31 49.34
CA LEU A 282 -1.44 -51.82 50.59
C LEU A 282 -2.35 -53.04 50.31
N LYS A 283 -2.00 -54.18 50.92
CA LYS A 283 -2.79 -55.42 50.96
C LYS A 283 -3.84 -55.36 52.08
N ARG A 284 -5.02 -55.94 51.86
CA ARG A 284 -5.88 -56.67 52.82
C ARG A 284 -6.95 -57.43 51.98
N LYS A 285 -6.87 -58.77 51.82
CA LYS A 285 -7.64 -59.83 52.54
C LYS A 285 -9.10 -59.39 52.82
N LYS A 286 -10.17 -60.14 52.52
CA LYS A 286 -10.40 -61.59 52.57
C LYS A 286 -11.85 -61.89 52.08
N VAL A 287 -12.08 -63.14 51.63
CA VAL A 287 -13.32 -63.95 51.73
C VAL A 287 -14.38 -63.90 50.59
N SER A 288 -14.51 -65.09 50.01
CA SER A 288 -15.52 -65.77 49.19
C SER A 288 -17.01 -65.56 49.50
N LEU A 289 -17.86 -65.75 48.48
CA LEU A 289 -19.05 -66.65 48.42
C LEU A 289 -19.74 -66.45 47.05
N THR A 290 -19.57 -67.36 46.09
CA THR A 290 -20.50 -68.44 45.67
C THR A 290 -21.80 -68.02 44.96
N LYS A 291 -22.05 -68.75 43.85
CA LYS A 291 -23.35 -69.26 43.33
C LYS A 291 -24.18 -68.29 42.47
N THR A 292 -24.22 -68.51 41.15
CA THR A 292 -25.11 -69.39 40.33
C THR A 292 -26.44 -68.73 39.97
N SER A 293 -26.68 -68.56 38.66
CA SER A 293 -27.81 -69.10 37.87
C SER A 293 -28.04 -68.21 36.63
N THR A 294 -27.95 -68.72 35.39
CA THR A 294 -29.00 -69.45 34.62
C THR A 294 -30.35 -68.71 34.68
N VAL A 295 -31.05 -68.38 33.59
CA VAL A 295 -31.10 -68.85 32.19
C VAL A 295 -31.42 -67.64 31.32
#